data_AF-A0A352DNT6-F1
#
_entry.id   AF-A0A352DNT6-F1
#
_cell.length_a   1.000
_cell.length_b   1.000
_cell.length_c   1.000
_cell.angle_alpha   90.00
_cell.angle_beta   90.00
_cell.angle_gamma   90.00
#
_symmetry.space_group_name_H-M   'P 1'
#
loop_
_entity.id
_entity.type
_entity.pdbx_description
1 polymer ?
#
loop_
_entity_poly.entity_id
_entity_poly.type
_entity_poly.pdbx_seq_one_letter_code
_entity_poly.pdbx_strand_id
1 'polypeptide(L)'
;MAWIMGEDGFPTNTDFIAVPEKAMQRPFPDALWRIDADVNDGFPYNKLIPGMLPRPIVLTPLIREHVIRVYDMSEPQDGFHGNGLAILSPTYCVSEKELNGRWDVELTHPLDDWGRWRHLTAQNILKIDGQLFRIDDQKPVIDENSAEITVHAKHIWYDLADRLVLKCRGLAGNGNGFISLVGRYTLDLSEGFDEYRFTGTSDIRPEQPVELDLHGISQAAAFLGDDSSLVNRLGGELYRDNFRWSVNERMEGASERAFYIRYGSEMTAFSPQVSYEELCTFLRCEDNFGNMWSVSYVSGSYPLHHHKARFASFSYSEKDMQRLMDDGFALWMQISTPKVSFEIETASLRDDPVYSDFIGLQDCDVGDRGTIYCEPLATTTEQEIVSVRRDHLTGDCLKMTLGSFNPSLIRPKYKAGTITSGTSAAEKELRAVREALFASDTRQMSVSISGMETFRVSDLEEREINELEGK
;
A
#
# COMPACT_ATOMS: atom_id res chain seq x y z
N MET A 1 11.81 58.25 -6.01
CA MET A 1 10.95 59.44 -5.98
C MET A 1 11.27 60.25 -4.74
N ALA A 2 11.79 61.46 -4.92
CA ALA A 2 12.01 62.41 -3.82
C ALA A 2 11.00 63.55 -3.98
N TRP A 3 10.27 63.86 -2.91
CA TRP A 3 9.37 65.01 -2.89
C TRP A 3 10.17 66.27 -2.60
N ILE A 4 9.94 67.33 -3.37
CA ILE A 4 10.54 68.66 -3.20
C ILE A 4 9.43 69.67 -2.93
N MET A 5 9.71 70.74 -2.18
CA MET A 5 8.72 71.81 -2.02
C MET A 5 8.69 72.69 -3.29
N GLY A 6 7.52 72.83 -3.89
CA GLY A 6 7.29 73.73 -5.02
C GLY A 6 7.30 75.21 -4.59
N GLU A 7 7.41 76.11 -5.58
CA GLU A 7 7.39 77.57 -5.35
C GLU A 7 6.03 78.07 -4.83
N ASP A 8 4.98 77.26 -4.98
CA ASP A 8 3.63 77.46 -4.42
C ASP A 8 3.52 77.06 -2.94
N GLY A 9 4.57 76.47 -2.35
CA GLY A 9 4.60 76.02 -0.97
C GLY A 9 3.98 74.64 -0.73
N PHE A 10 3.70 73.86 -1.77
CA PHE A 10 3.21 72.48 -1.64
C PHE A 10 4.27 71.43 -2.01
N PRO A 11 4.21 70.20 -1.46
CA PRO A 11 5.09 69.11 -1.90
C PRO A 11 4.77 68.73 -3.35
N THR A 12 5.76 68.88 -4.23
CA THR A 12 5.72 68.51 -5.65
C THR A 12 6.73 67.40 -5.94
N ASN A 13 6.55 66.74 -7.08
CA ASN A 13 7.45 65.70 -7.56
C ASN A 13 7.49 65.74 -9.09
N THR A 14 8.69 65.83 -9.66
CA THR A 14 8.94 65.92 -11.11
C THR A 14 8.62 64.63 -11.87
N ASP A 15 8.50 63.50 -11.18
CA ASP A 15 8.26 62.18 -11.78
C ASP A 15 6.78 61.97 -12.17
N PHE A 16 5.87 62.86 -11.75
CA PHE A 16 4.42 62.76 -12.00
C PHE A 16 3.95 63.72 -13.10
N ILE A 17 3.15 63.21 -14.03
CA ILE A 17 2.53 64.02 -15.09
C ILE A 17 1.48 64.95 -14.45
N ALA A 18 1.55 66.24 -14.77
CA ALA A 18 0.60 67.23 -14.27
C ALA A 18 -0.86 66.84 -14.59
N VAL A 19 -1.72 66.85 -13.57
CA VAL A 19 -3.14 66.54 -13.71
C VAL A 19 -3.80 67.63 -14.59
N PRO A 20 -4.53 67.26 -15.65
CA PRO A 20 -5.15 68.26 -16.53
C PRO A 20 -6.24 69.05 -15.78
N GLU A 21 -6.29 70.37 -15.99
CA GLU A 21 -7.25 71.28 -15.34
C GLU A 21 -8.73 70.90 -15.53
N LYS A 22 -9.03 70.09 -16.56
CA LYS A 22 -10.38 69.58 -16.86
C LYS A 22 -10.31 68.11 -17.21
N ALA A 23 -11.14 67.30 -16.54
CA ALA A 23 -11.10 65.84 -16.56
C ALA A 23 -11.27 65.14 -17.93
N MET A 24 -11.70 65.85 -18.99
CA MET A 24 -11.99 65.27 -20.31
C MET A 24 -11.26 65.95 -21.50
N GLN A 25 -10.12 66.60 -21.27
CA GLN A 25 -9.40 67.31 -22.36
C GLN A 25 -8.48 66.46 -23.24
N ARG A 26 -8.39 65.13 -23.03
CA ARG A 26 -7.69 64.19 -23.92
C ARG A 26 -8.52 62.91 -24.10
N PRO A 27 -8.42 62.20 -25.25
CA PRO A 27 -9.40 61.19 -25.66
C PRO A 27 -9.45 59.92 -24.79
N PHE A 28 -8.48 59.71 -23.90
CA PHE A 28 -8.53 58.69 -22.86
C PHE A 28 -7.97 59.29 -21.56
N PRO A 29 -8.70 59.28 -20.44
CA PRO A 29 -8.17 59.81 -19.18
C PRO A 29 -6.99 58.95 -18.72
N ASP A 30 -5.82 59.56 -18.58
CA ASP A 30 -4.61 58.88 -18.07
C ASP A 30 -4.73 58.47 -16.59
N ALA A 31 -5.74 59.01 -15.90
CA ALA A 31 -6.19 58.64 -14.57
C ALA A 31 -6.97 57.31 -14.48
N LEU A 32 -7.43 56.74 -15.60
CA LEU A 32 -8.10 55.44 -15.58
C LEU A 32 -7.11 54.29 -15.49
N TRP A 33 -7.50 53.26 -14.75
CA TRP A 33 -6.85 51.94 -14.78
C TRP A 33 -7.05 51.27 -16.15
N ARG A 34 -5.98 50.69 -16.68
CA ARG A 34 -5.95 50.05 -18.00
C ARG A 34 -5.29 48.68 -17.90
N ILE A 35 -5.71 47.77 -18.76
CA ILE A 35 -5.08 46.47 -19.00
C ILE A 35 -4.66 46.47 -20.47
N ASP A 36 -3.39 46.15 -20.72
CA ASP A 36 -2.78 46.15 -22.05
C ASP A 36 -1.71 45.04 -22.04
N ALA A 37 -1.74 44.15 -23.03
CA ALA A 37 -0.82 43.00 -23.06
C ALA A 37 0.63 43.44 -23.35
N ASP A 38 0.79 44.51 -24.14
CA ASP A 38 2.10 45.03 -24.55
C ASP A 38 2.69 46.03 -23.55
N VAL A 39 1.92 46.41 -22.50
CA VAL A 39 2.33 47.37 -21.47
C VAL A 39 2.05 46.78 -20.10
N ASN A 40 3.10 46.31 -19.42
CA ASN A 40 3.06 45.66 -18.10
C ASN A 40 2.46 44.23 -18.11
N ASP A 41 2.79 43.42 -19.12
CA ASP A 41 2.45 41.99 -19.22
C ASP A 41 0.96 41.64 -18.98
N GLY A 42 0.04 42.54 -19.34
CA GLY A 42 -1.39 42.38 -19.09
C GLY A 42 -1.86 42.70 -17.65
N PHE A 43 -0.98 43.17 -16.76
CA PHE A 43 -1.37 43.60 -15.42
C PHE A 43 -1.98 45.02 -15.42
N PRO A 44 -3.01 45.29 -14.60
CA PRO A 44 -3.61 46.62 -14.48
C PRO A 44 -2.60 47.71 -14.12
N TYR A 45 -2.56 48.80 -14.88
CA TYR A 45 -1.69 49.94 -14.64
C TYR A 45 -2.45 51.28 -14.75
N ASN A 46 -1.88 52.34 -14.17
CA ASN A 46 -2.41 53.70 -14.22
C ASN A 46 -1.31 54.66 -14.68
N LYS A 47 -1.56 55.45 -15.73
CA LYS A 47 -0.51 56.30 -16.35
C LYS A 47 -0.14 57.51 -15.50
N LEU A 48 -0.97 57.90 -14.53
CA LEU A 48 -0.65 58.97 -13.58
C LEU A 48 0.07 58.47 -12.33
N ILE A 49 0.35 57.17 -12.19
CA ILE A 49 1.11 56.63 -11.04
C ILE A 49 2.30 55.78 -11.52
N PRO A 50 3.25 56.37 -12.26
CA PRO A 50 4.44 55.67 -12.73
C PRO A 50 5.24 55.12 -11.54
N GLY A 51 5.67 53.86 -11.63
CA GLY A 51 6.37 53.19 -10.52
C GLY A 51 5.47 52.53 -9.48
N MET A 52 4.14 52.75 -9.51
CA MET A 52 3.18 51.86 -8.84
C MET A 52 2.84 50.65 -9.72
N LEU A 53 3.87 50.08 -10.36
CA LEU A 53 3.82 48.68 -10.76
C LEU A 53 3.49 47.90 -9.48
N PRO A 54 2.52 46.97 -9.48
CA PRO A 54 2.52 45.97 -8.43
C PRO A 54 3.92 45.37 -8.44
N ARG A 55 4.58 45.25 -7.26
CA ARG A 55 5.78 44.40 -7.15
C ARG A 55 5.45 43.14 -7.94
N PRO A 56 6.24 42.77 -8.98
CA PRO A 56 5.82 41.79 -9.97
C PRO A 56 5.22 40.64 -9.19
N ILE A 57 3.92 40.38 -9.39
CA ILE A 57 3.21 39.46 -8.50
C ILE A 57 3.93 38.15 -8.73
N VAL A 58 4.78 37.80 -7.77
CA VAL A 58 5.48 36.53 -7.79
C VAL A 58 4.37 35.56 -7.46
N LEU A 59 3.69 35.14 -8.52
CA LEU A 59 2.91 33.93 -8.58
C LEU A 59 3.93 32.80 -8.45
N THR A 60 4.56 32.73 -7.28
CA THR A 60 5.22 31.53 -6.80
C THR A 60 4.12 30.50 -6.91
N PRO A 61 4.25 29.48 -7.79
CA PRO A 61 3.26 28.42 -7.83
C PRO A 61 3.15 27.91 -6.40
N LEU A 62 1.93 27.89 -5.86
CA LEU A 62 1.72 27.36 -4.52
C LEU A 62 1.89 25.84 -4.64
N ILE A 63 3.14 25.39 -4.52
CA ILE A 63 3.50 23.98 -4.48
C ILE A 63 2.91 23.45 -3.18
N ARG A 64 1.69 22.92 -3.29
CA ARG A 64 1.08 22.09 -2.27
C ARG A 64 1.52 20.66 -2.59
N GLU A 65 2.44 20.15 -1.79
CA GLU A 65 3.04 18.83 -2.01
C GLU A 65 2.01 17.71 -1.80
N HIS A 66 1.13 17.88 -0.81
CA HIS A 66 0.03 16.97 -0.48
C HIS A 66 -1.31 17.49 -1.04
N VAL A 67 -1.57 17.25 -2.33
CA VAL A 67 -2.87 17.56 -2.95
C VAL A 67 -3.48 16.32 -3.57
N ILE A 68 -4.60 15.93 -2.99
CA ILE A 68 -5.49 14.90 -3.51
C ILE A 68 -6.23 15.49 -4.72
N ARG A 69 -6.07 14.84 -5.88
CA ARG A 69 -6.74 15.20 -7.13
C ARG A 69 -7.61 14.04 -7.60
N VAL A 70 -8.67 14.35 -8.35
CA VAL A 70 -9.46 13.34 -9.06
C VAL A 70 -9.42 13.61 -10.56
N TYR A 71 -9.21 12.55 -11.33
CA TYR A 71 -9.11 12.52 -12.80
C TYR A 71 -10.24 11.68 -13.37
N ASP A 72 -10.54 11.90 -14.65
CA ASP A 72 -11.58 11.13 -15.35
C ASP A 72 -11.16 9.67 -15.54
N MET A 73 -12.14 8.76 -15.61
CA MET A 73 -11.92 7.35 -15.91
C MET A 73 -11.18 7.11 -17.23
N SER A 74 -11.27 8.03 -18.20
CA SER A 74 -10.59 7.98 -19.49
C SER A 74 -9.39 8.93 -19.61
N GLU A 75 -8.83 9.43 -18.50
CA GLU A 75 -7.62 10.25 -18.53
C GLU A 75 -6.44 9.48 -19.18
N PRO A 76 -5.73 10.02 -20.18
CA PRO A 76 -4.64 9.32 -20.83
C PRO A 76 -3.44 9.13 -19.89
N GLN A 77 -2.57 8.17 -20.20
CA GLN A 77 -1.44 7.79 -19.33
C GLN A 77 -0.47 8.94 -19.01
N ASP A 78 -0.37 9.94 -19.89
CA ASP A 78 0.40 11.18 -19.75
C ASP A 78 -0.43 12.39 -19.25
N GLY A 79 -1.71 12.22 -18.93
CA GLY A 79 -2.60 13.28 -18.43
C GLY A 79 -2.42 13.64 -16.95
N PHE A 80 -1.83 12.74 -16.15
CA PHE A 80 -1.74 12.83 -14.68
C PHE A 80 -0.78 13.91 -14.12
N HIS A 81 -0.43 14.92 -14.92
CA HIS A 81 0.41 16.06 -14.54
C HIS A 81 -0.40 17.32 -14.17
N GLY A 82 -1.69 17.36 -14.49
CA GLY A 82 -2.55 18.52 -14.27
C GLY A 82 -3.22 18.60 -12.89
N ASN A 83 -4.36 19.28 -12.84
CA ASN A 83 -5.24 19.30 -11.66
C ASN A 83 -6.35 18.23 -11.72
N GLY A 84 -6.46 17.50 -12.84
CA GLY A 84 -7.58 16.61 -13.13
C GLY A 84 -8.91 17.35 -13.25
N LEU A 85 -10.00 16.64 -12.97
CA LEU A 85 -11.35 17.19 -12.87
C LEU A 85 -11.49 18.12 -11.66
N ALA A 86 -10.91 17.77 -10.52
CA ALA A 86 -10.96 18.59 -9.31
C ALA A 86 -9.81 18.34 -8.32
N ILE A 87 -9.46 19.40 -7.59
CA ILE A 87 -8.66 19.35 -6.36
C ILE A 87 -9.59 19.11 -5.18
N LEU A 88 -9.47 17.98 -4.52
CA LEU A 88 -10.34 17.59 -3.41
C LEU A 88 -9.90 18.26 -2.09
N SER A 89 -10.82 18.31 -1.12
CA SER A 89 -10.56 18.76 0.24
C SER A 89 -11.30 17.84 1.22
N PRO A 90 -10.92 16.55 1.28
CA PRO A 90 -11.59 15.55 2.09
C PRO A 90 -11.38 15.76 3.60
N THR A 91 -12.28 15.18 4.40
CA THR A 91 -12.24 15.16 5.87
C THR A 91 -11.47 13.96 6.40
N TYR A 92 -11.32 12.90 5.60
CA TYR A 92 -10.54 11.69 5.92
C TYR A 92 -9.94 11.11 4.63
N CYS A 93 -8.68 10.67 4.68
CA CYS A 93 -8.04 9.96 3.58
C CYS A 93 -6.91 9.07 4.12
N VAL A 94 -7.14 7.76 4.15
CA VAL A 94 -6.20 6.78 4.72
C VAL A 94 -5.93 5.68 3.72
N SER A 95 -4.65 5.35 3.50
CA SER A 95 -4.26 4.13 2.79
C SER A 95 -3.92 3.00 3.74
N GLU A 96 -4.07 1.78 3.24
CA GLU A 96 -3.51 0.58 3.83
C GLU A 96 -2.76 -0.20 2.74
N LYS A 97 -1.47 -0.43 2.98
CA LYS A 97 -0.53 -1.04 2.03
C LYS A 97 0.11 -2.26 2.68
N GLU A 98 0.06 -3.41 2.01
CA GLU A 98 0.63 -4.68 2.48
C GLU A 98 1.76 -5.16 1.55
N LEU A 99 2.80 -5.77 2.13
CA LEU A 99 3.87 -6.42 1.38
C LEU A 99 3.31 -7.61 0.63
N ASN A 100 3.44 -7.62 -0.70
CA ASN A 100 2.82 -8.61 -1.58
C ASN A 100 1.29 -8.76 -1.38
N GLY A 101 0.62 -7.78 -0.77
CA GLY A 101 -0.80 -7.80 -0.45
C GLY A 101 -1.57 -6.64 -1.08
N ARG A 102 -2.65 -6.19 -0.43
CA ARG A 102 -3.50 -5.08 -0.89
C ARG A 102 -2.77 -3.73 -0.90
N TRP A 103 -3.26 -2.79 -1.70
CA TRP A 103 -2.90 -1.38 -1.54
C TRP A 103 -4.11 -0.53 -1.93
N ASP A 104 -4.89 -0.21 -0.90
CA ASP A 104 -6.20 0.39 -1.03
C ASP A 104 -6.24 1.72 -0.24
N VAL A 105 -7.16 2.60 -0.63
CA VAL A 105 -7.42 3.90 0.00
C VAL A 105 -8.90 4.02 0.30
N GLU A 106 -9.19 4.50 1.51
CA GLU A 106 -10.51 4.98 1.91
C GLU A 106 -10.47 6.51 2.06
N LEU A 107 -11.37 7.21 1.39
CA LEU A 107 -11.44 8.68 1.40
C LEU A 107 -12.88 9.13 1.65
N THR A 108 -13.09 10.04 2.60
CA THR A 108 -14.39 10.68 2.86
C THR A 108 -14.28 12.18 2.57
N HIS A 109 -15.22 12.69 1.76
CA HIS A 109 -15.26 14.08 1.33
C HIS A 109 -16.65 14.68 1.61
N PRO A 110 -16.75 15.91 2.16
CA PRO A 110 -18.05 16.56 2.33
C PRO A 110 -18.72 16.83 0.98
N LEU A 111 -20.05 16.88 0.93
CA LEU A 111 -20.81 17.31 -0.24
C LEU A 111 -20.70 18.83 -0.39
N ASP A 112 -19.54 19.27 -0.86
CA ASP A 112 -19.14 20.67 -0.92
C ASP A 112 -19.96 21.51 -1.91
N ASP A 113 -20.14 22.80 -1.58
CA ASP A 113 -20.92 23.76 -2.39
C ASP A 113 -20.39 23.92 -3.82
N TRP A 114 -19.09 23.70 -4.03
CA TRP A 114 -18.45 23.73 -5.34
C TRP A 114 -18.71 22.46 -6.18
N GLY A 115 -19.33 21.43 -5.61
CA GLY A 115 -19.72 20.21 -6.30
C GLY A 115 -18.56 19.28 -6.69
N ARG A 116 -17.39 19.42 -6.06
CA ARG A 116 -16.20 18.59 -6.35
C ARG A 116 -16.45 17.12 -6.03
N TRP A 117 -17.26 16.86 -5.01
CA TRP A 117 -17.75 15.53 -4.66
C TRP A 117 -18.40 14.78 -5.84
N ARG A 118 -18.95 15.48 -6.84
CA ARG A 118 -19.60 14.85 -8.01
C ARG A 118 -18.63 14.11 -8.92
N HIS A 119 -17.33 14.36 -8.79
CA HIS A 119 -16.28 13.66 -9.52
C HIS A 119 -15.77 12.41 -8.78
N LEU A 120 -16.22 12.17 -7.55
CA LEU A 120 -15.97 10.94 -6.78
C LEU A 120 -16.92 9.82 -7.25
N THR A 121 -16.83 9.48 -8.53
CA THR A 121 -17.56 8.38 -9.16
C THR A 121 -16.68 7.16 -9.32
N ALA A 122 -17.29 5.97 -9.29
CA ALA A 122 -16.61 4.73 -9.65
C ALA A 122 -15.92 4.85 -11.02
N GLN A 123 -14.79 4.15 -11.17
CA GLN A 123 -13.84 4.19 -12.28
C GLN A 123 -13.00 5.47 -12.43
N ASN A 124 -13.35 6.60 -11.82
CA ASN A 124 -12.46 7.77 -11.78
C ASN A 124 -11.22 7.48 -10.94
N ILE A 125 -10.16 8.26 -11.18
CA ILE A 125 -8.82 7.99 -10.66
C ILE A 125 -8.41 9.09 -9.68
N LEU A 126 -8.13 8.71 -8.44
CA LEU A 126 -7.53 9.56 -7.42
C LEU A 126 -6.01 9.59 -7.60
N LYS A 127 -5.41 10.77 -7.42
CA LYS A 127 -3.95 10.92 -7.27
C LYS A 127 -3.63 11.47 -5.89
N ILE A 128 -2.88 10.69 -5.10
CA ILE A 128 -2.57 10.92 -3.69
C ILE A 128 -1.06 10.68 -3.52
N ASP A 129 -0.33 11.68 -3.02
CA ASP A 129 1.14 11.66 -2.84
C ASP A 129 1.93 11.07 -4.03
N GLY A 130 1.47 11.38 -5.25
CA GLY A 130 2.08 10.93 -6.50
C GLY A 130 1.59 9.57 -7.01
N GLN A 131 0.93 8.75 -6.20
CA GLN A 131 0.36 7.46 -6.58
C GLN A 131 -1.10 7.57 -7.06
N LEU A 132 -1.48 6.70 -7.99
CA LEU A 132 -2.79 6.63 -8.62
C LEU A 132 -3.62 5.48 -8.07
N PHE A 133 -4.90 5.75 -7.79
CA PHE A 133 -5.86 4.78 -7.26
C PHE A 133 -7.19 4.88 -8.03
N ARG A 134 -7.72 3.77 -8.54
CA ARG A 134 -9.01 3.73 -9.23
C ARG A 134 -10.14 3.48 -8.23
N ILE A 135 -11.15 4.33 -8.23
CA ILE A 135 -12.34 4.19 -7.37
C ILE A 135 -13.15 2.97 -7.82
N ASP A 136 -13.36 2.00 -6.93
CA ASP A 136 -14.16 0.80 -7.21
C ASP A 136 -15.49 0.78 -6.47
N ASP A 137 -15.63 1.50 -5.35
CA ASP A 137 -16.89 1.66 -4.62
C ASP A 137 -17.10 3.10 -4.14
N GLN A 138 -18.37 3.52 -4.10
CA GLN A 138 -18.78 4.86 -3.65
C GLN A 138 -20.05 4.79 -2.82
N LYS A 139 -20.04 5.47 -1.67
CA LYS A 139 -21.13 5.51 -0.69
C LYS A 139 -21.42 6.96 -0.28
N PRO A 140 -22.34 7.67 -0.97
CA PRO A 140 -22.85 8.95 -0.49
C PRO A 140 -23.72 8.73 0.75
N VAL A 141 -23.46 9.49 1.81
CA VAL A 141 -24.20 9.48 3.07
C VAL A 141 -24.76 10.87 3.31
N ILE A 142 -26.08 10.95 3.45
CA ILE A 142 -26.80 12.19 3.76
C ILE A 142 -27.71 11.88 4.94
N ASP A 143 -27.40 12.45 6.10
CA ASP A 143 -28.23 12.40 7.31
C ASP A 143 -28.60 13.84 7.76
N GLU A 144 -29.22 13.98 8.94
CA GLU A 144 -29.68 15.28 9.44
C GLU A 144 -28.53 16.23 9.85
N ASN A 145 -27.33 15.70 10.08
CA ASN A 145 -26.14 16.40 10.59
C ASN A 145 -24.92 16.31 9.66
N SER A 146 -24.84 15.30 8.81
CA SER A 146 -23.73 15.06 7.89
C SER A 146 -24.19 14.91 6.43
N ALA A 147 -23.38 15.43 5.52
CA ALA A 147 -23.58 15.34 4.08
C ALA A 147 -22.21 15.07 3.47
N GLU A 148 -21.86 13.80 3.30
CA GLU A 148 -20.53 13.36 2.87
C GLU A 148 -20.62 12.24 1.81
N ILE A 149 -19.50 11.94 1.18
CA ILE A 149 -19.33 10.77 0.32
C ILE A 149 -18.02 10.05 0.70
N THR A 150 -18.14 8.77 1.02
CA THR A 150 -17.00 7.88 1.21
C THR A 150 -16.76 7.10 -0.07
N VAL A 151 -15.50 7.02 -0.51
CA VAL A 151 -15.08 6.17 -1.62
C VAL A 151 -14.00 5.21 -1.16
N HIS A 152 -14.02 4.02 -1.76
CA HIS A 152 -12.91 3.08 -1.72
C HIS A 152 -12.23 3.07 -3.09
N ALA A 153 -10.90 3.04 -3.10
CA ALA A 153 -10.11 3.01 -4.32
C ALA A 153 -8.91 2.07 -4.18
N LYS A 154 -8.62 1.31 -5.22
CA LYS A 154 -7.47 0.39 -5.28
C LYS A 154 -6.33 1.00 -6.08
N HIS A 155 -5.07 0.71 -5.74
CA HIS A 155 -3.91 1.19 -6.51
C HIS A 155 -4.03 0.79 -7.99
N ILE A 156 -3.66 1.69 -8.91
CA ILE A 156 -3.89 1.52 -10.36
C ILE A 156 -3.28 0.23 -10.95
N TRP A 157 -2.28 -0.35 -10.29
CA TRP A 157 -1.71 -1.67 -10.62
C TRP A 157 -2.77 -2.79 -10.67
N TYR A 158 -3.86 -2.68 -9.90
CA TYR A 158 -4.94 -3.64 -9.89
C TYR A 158 -5.81 -3.65 -11.16
N ASP A 159 -5.67 -2.68 -12.08
CA ASP A 159 -6.24 -2.78 -13.43
C ASP A 159 -5.71 -4.03 -14.18
N LEU A 160 -4.55 -4.56 -13.79
CA LEU A 160 -4.03 -5.86 -14.27
C LEU A 160 -4.92 -7.06 -13.85
N ALA A 161 -5.87 -6.88 -12.94
CA ALA A 161 -6.83 -7.91 -12.56
C ALA A 161 -7.93 -8.12 -13.62
N ASP A 162 -8.20 -7.13 -14.46
CA ASP A 162 -9.20 -7.23 -15.54
C ASP A 162 -8.60 -7.84 -16.84
N ARG A 163 -7.26 -7.84 -16.95
CA ARG A 163 -6.54 -8.43 -18.09
C ARG A 163 -6.47 -9.94 -18.02
N LEU A 164 -7.14 -10.62 -18.95
CA LEU A 164 -7.22 -12.08 -19.03
C LEU A 164 -5.99 -12.70 -19.70
N VAL A 165 -5.34 -13.64 -19.00
CA VAL A 165 -4.33 -14.56 -19.56
C VAL A 165 -5.06 -15.79 -20.10
N LEU A 166 -5.10 -15.94 -21.42
CA LEU A 166 -5.85 -17.02 -22.07
C LEU A 166 -5.27 -18.40 -21.74
N LYS A 167 -4.05 -18.65 -22.22
CA LYS A 167 -3.31 -19.90 -22.03
C LYS A 167 -1.82 -19.65 -22.16
N CYS A 168 -1.18 -19.32 -21.04
CA CYS A 168 0.26 -19.18 -20.95
C CYS A 168 0.91 -20.54 -20.72
N ARG A 169 1.56 -21.09 -21.75
CA ARG A 169 2.39 -22.29 -21.62
C ARG A 169 3.81 -22.08 -22.13
N GLY A 170 4.80 -22.42 -21.31
CA GLY A 170 6.22 -22.34 -21.68
C GLY A 170 7.17 -22.35 -20.48
N LEU A 171 8.46 -22.16 -20.76
CA LEU A 171 9.54 -22.17 -19.76
C LEU A 171 10.10 -20.75 -19.58
N ALA A 172 10.05 -20.24 -18.36
CA ALA A 172 10.63 -18.95 -17.98
C ALA A 172 11.99 -19.16 -17.31
N GLY A 173 13.08 -18.78 -18.00
CA GLY A 173 14.44 -18.89 -17.46
C GLY A 173 14.81 -17.87 -16.38
N ASN A 174 13.98 -16.85 -16.14
CA ASN A 174 14.11 -15.88 -15.04
C ASN A 174 12.80 -15.10 -14.83
N GLY A 175 12.75 -14.25 -13.78
CA GLY A 175 11.57 -13.44 -13.47
C GLY A 175 11.14 -12.53 -14.61
N ASN A 176 12.05 -11.82 -15.29
CA ASN A 176 11.72 -11.06 -16.50
C ASN A 176 11.16 -11.95 -17.61
N GLY A 177 11.67 -13.17 -17.75
CA GLY A 177 11.13 -14.19 -18.66
C GLY A 177 9.71 -14.61 -18.30
N PHE A 178 9.39 -14.73 -17.00
CA PHE A 178 8.04 -15.02 -16.50
C PHE A 178 7.07 -13.88 -16.87
N ILE A 179 7.44 -12.63 -16.55
CA ILE A 179 6.64 -11.43 -16.87
C ILE A 179 6.41 -11.31 -18.38
N SER A 180 7.47 -11.50 -19.17
CA SER A 180 7.42 -11.43 -20.64
C SER A 180 6.57 -12.56 -21.25
N LEU A 181 6.59 -13.76 -20.67
CA LEU A 181 5.80 -14.88 -21.15
C LEU A 181 4.31 -14.65 -20.84
N VAL A 182 3.98 -14.28 -19.59
CA VAL A 182 2.61 -13.92 -19.20
C VAL A 182 2.05 -12.83 -20.12
N GLY A 183 2.78 -11.72 -20.29
CA GLY A 183 2.35 -10.61 -21.14
C GLY A 183 2.13 -10.97 -22.61
N ARG A 184 2.81 -12.00 -23.15
CA ARG A 184 2.58 -12.51 -24.52
C ARG A 184 1.27 -13.30 -24.65
N TYR A 185 0.79 -13.90 -23.57
CA TYR A 185 -0.42 -14.74 -23.54
C TYR A 185 -1.61 -14.05 -22.86
N THR A 186 -1.43 -12.82 -22.37
CA THR A 186 -2.52 -11.88 -22.08
C THR A 186 -3.25 -11.51 -23.37
N LEU A 187 -4.57 -11.45 -23.32
CA LEU A 187 -5.40 -10.98 -24.42
C LEU A 187 -5.19 -9.46 -24.62
N ASP A 188 -4.83 -9.06 -25.84
CA ASP A 188 -4.75 -7.67 -26.27
C ASP A 188 -6.14 -7.24 -26.79
N LEU A 189 -6.78 -6.28 -26.11
CA LEU A 189 -8.09 -5.71 -26.48
C LEU A 189 -7.98 -4.24 -26.89
N SER A 190 -6.80 -3.78 -27.31
CA SER A 190 -6.54 -2.39 -27.74
C SER A 190 -7.36 -1.91 -28.94
N GLU A 191 -8.13 -2.77 -29.60
CA GLU A 191 -9.14 -2.36 -30.61
C GLU A 191 -10.36 -1.68 -29.94
N GLY A 192 -10.20 -0.39 -29.62
CA GLY A 192 -11.30 0.50 -29.24
C GLY A 192 -11.17 1.19 -27.88
N PHE A 193 -10.12 0.88 -27.11
CA PHE A 193 -9.86 1.48 -25.80
C PHE A 193 -8.39 1.88 -25.66
N ASP A 194 -8.13 3.07 -25.10
CA ASP A 194 -6.77 3.54 -24.76
C ASP A 194 -6.29 2.89 -23.46
N GLU A 195 -5.91 1.60 -23.53
CA GLU A 195 -5.43 0.84 -22.38
C GLU A 195 -4.08 1.36 -21.81
N TYR A 196 -3.97 1.44 -20.49
CA TYR A 196 -2.71 1.78 -19.81
C TYR A 196 -1.62 0.72 -20.00
N ARG A 197 -0.40 1.18 -20.30
CA ARG A 197 0.78 0.33 -20.51
C ARG A 197 1.55 0.19 -19.21
N PHE A 198 1.42 -0.97 -18.58
CA PHE A 198 2.16 -1.34 -17.38
C PHE A 198 3.52 -1.93 -17.75
N THR A 199 4.57 -1.50 -17.05
CA THR A 199 5.95 -2.00 -17.24
C THR A 199 6.40 -2.74 -15.99
N GLY A 200 6.54 -4.06 -16.11
CA GLY A 200 7.00 -4.95 -15.03
C GLY A 200 8.45 -5.40 -15.23
N THR A 201 9.25 -5.38 -14.17
CA THR A 201 10.62 -5.94 -14.16
C THR A 201 10.85 -6.92 -13.00
N SER A 202 11.86 -7.75 -13.10
CA SER A 202 12.27 -8.67 -12.03
C SER A 202 13.76 -9.00 -12.15
N ASP A 203 14.50 -8.94 -11.04
CA ASP A 203 15.90 -9.36 -10.97
C ASP A 203 16.10 -10.86 -10.68
N ILE A 204 15.03 -11.57 -10.28
CA ILE A 204 15.08 -12.95 -9.76
C ILE A 204 15.65 -13.92 -10.79
N ARG A 205 16.70 -14.66 -10.39
CA ARG A 205 17.41 -15.64 -11.23
C ARG A 205 17.27 -17.08 -10.71
N PRO A 206 16.26 -17.83 -11.18
CA PRO A 206 16.14 -19.23 -10.86
C PRO A 206 17.26 -20.05 -11.49
N GLU A 207 17.71 -21.09 -10.81
CA GLU A 207 18.71 -22.03 -11.37
C GLU A 207 18.18 -22.80 -12.56
N GLN A 208 16.90 -23.18 -12.49
CA GLN A 208 16.21 -23.94 -13.51
C GLN A 208 15.05 -23.11 -14.06
N PRO A 209 14.73 -23.22 -15.36
CA PRO A 209 13.54 -22.57 -15.90
C PRO A 209 12.26 -23.06 -15.21
N VAL A 210 11.39 -22.12 -14.83
CA VAL A 210 10.07 -22.42 -14.26
C VAL A 210 9.09 -22.71 -15.39
N GLU A 211 8.32 -23.79 -15.28
CA GLU A 211 7.25 -24.11 -16.22
C GLU A 211 5.97 -23.33 -15.87
N LEU A 212 5.44 -22.59 -16.83
CA LEU A 212 4.12 -21.97 -16.74
C LEU A 212 3.12 -22.85 -17.48
N ASP A 213 1.98 -23.12 -16.83
CA ASP A 213 0.76 -23.63 -17.44
C ASP A 213 -0.43 -22.91 -16.76
N LEU A 214 -0.62 -21.65 -17.15
CA LEU A 214 -1.65 -20.75 -16.59
C LEU A 214 -2.78 -20.61 -17.60
N HIS A 215 -4.03 -20.74 -17.17
CA HIS A 215 -5.18 -20.77 -18.07
C HIS A 215 -6.41 -20.07 -17.47
N GLY A 216 -6.90 -19.03 -18.15
CA GLY A 216 -8.12 -18.32 -17.76
C GLY A 216 -8.00 -17.53 -16.44
N ILE A 217 -6.80 -17.08 -16.08
CA ILE A 217 -6.54 -16.27 -14.87
C ILE A 217 -6.23 -14.82 -15.26
N SER A 218 -6.37 -13.88 -14.32
CA SER A 218 -5.96 -12.50 -14.58
C SER A 218 -4.45 -12.30 -14.51
N GLN A 219 -3.96 -11.24 -15.15
CA GLN A 219 -2.54 -10.90 -15.14
C GLN A 219 -2.05 -10.53 -13.72
N ALA A 220 -2.86 -9.85 -12.91
CA ALA A 220 -2.56 -9.64 -11.49
C ALA A 220 -2.49 -10.97 -10.70
N ALA A 221 -3.42 -11.91 -10.94
CA ALA A 221 -3.39 -13.23 -10.31
C ALA A 221 -2.16 -14.06 -10.73
N ALA A 222 -1.72 -13.93 -11.98
CA ALA A 222 -0.50 -14.56 -12.49
C ALA A 222 0.79 -14.03 -11.83
N PHE A 223 0.78 -12.84 -11.22
CA PHE A 223 1.93 -12.27 -10.53
C PHE A 223 1.87 -12.41 -9.00
N LEU A 224 0.69 -12.26 -8.40
CA LEU A 224 0.52 -12.17 -6.94
C LEU A 224 -0.47 -13.17 -6.32
N GLY A 225 -1.42 -13.70 -7.11
CA GLY A 225 -2.59 -14.39 -6.57
C GLY A 225 -2.45 -15.92 -6.51
N ASP A 226 -2.37 -16.56 -7.67
CA ASP A 226 -2.44 -18.02 -7.81
C ASP A 226 -1.28 -18.74 -7.10
N ASP A 227 -1.44 -20.01 -6.70
CA ASP A 227 -0.34 -20.88 -6.25
C ASP A 227 0.79 -20.93 -7.29
N SER A 228 0.43 -20.81 -8.58
CA SER A 228 1.32 -20.77 -9.74
C SER A 228 1.76 -19.36 -10.14
N SER A 229 1.53 -18.35 -9.29
CA SER A 229 1.95 -16.96 -9.52
C SER A 229 3.45 -16.76 -9.39
N LEU A 230 3.94 -15.63 -9.91
CA LEU A 230 5.35 -15.24 -9.86
C LEU A 230 5.87 -15.20 -8.41
N VAL A 231 5.19 -14.46 -7.52
CA VAL A 231 5.60 -14.31 -6.11
C VAL A 231 5.54 -15.65 -5.35
N ASN A 232 4.54 -16.49 -5.60
CA ASN A 232 4.44 -17.78 -4.92
C ASN A 232 5.52 -18.75 -5.40
N ARG A 233 5.82 -18.82 -6.70
CA ARG A 233 6.83 -19.73 -7.27
C ARG A 233 8.27 -19.25 -7.14
N LEU A 234 8.56 -18.07 -7.69
CA LEU A 234 9.92 -17.50 -7.73
C LEU A 234 10.27 -16.79 -6.43
N GLY A 235 9.29 -16.19 -5.75
CA GLY A 235 9.51 -15.37 -4.57
C GLY A 235 9.63 -13.90 -4.91
N GLY A 236 10.34 -13.19 -4.04
CA GLY A 236 10.52 -11.75 -4.14
C GLY A 236 9.37 -10.92 -3.61
N GLU A 237 9.54 -9.61 -3.76
CA GLU A 237 8.75 -8.58 -3.12
C GLU A 237 8.32 -7.55 -4.17
N LEU A 238 7.03 -7.22 -4.14
CA LEU A 238 6.35 -6.42 -5.15
C LEU A 238 6.47 -4.93 -4.85
N TYR A 239 7.29 -4.23 -5.63
CA TYR A 239 7.30 -2.78 -5.70
C TYR A 239 6.27 -2.28 -6.73
N ARG A 240 5.54 -1.21 -6.39
CA ARG A 240 4.54 -0.58 -7.25
C ARG A 240 4.77 0.94 -7.25
N ASP A 241 4.86 1.53 -8.43
CA ASP A 241 4.83 2.97 -8.67
C ASP A 241 3.97 3.23 -9.92
N ASN A 242 2.69 3.54 -9.70
CA ASN A 242 1.72 3.78 -10.75
C ASN A 242 1.71 2.64 -11.82
N PHE A 243 2.16 2.94 -13.04
CA PHE A 243 2.25 1.99 -14.16
C PHE A 243 3.55 1.17 -14.19
N ARG A 244 4.55 1.54 -13.38
CA ARG A 244 5.78 0.78 -13.20
C ARG A 244 5.64 -0.14 -11.98
N TRP A 245 6.13 -1.36 -12.10
CA TRP A 245 6.21 -2.29 -10.97
C TRP A 245 7.39 -3.24 -11.14
N SER A 246 7.80 -3.88 -10.05
CA SER A 246 8.75 -4.97 -10.11
C SER A 246 8.50 -6.01 -9.03
N VAL A 247 8.96 -7.23 -9.28
CA VAL A 247 9.08 -8.26 -8.24
C VAL A 247 10.52 -8.72 -8.22
N ASN A 248 11.27 -8.24 -7.25
CA ASN A 248 12.70 -8.47 -7.10
C ASN A 248 12.97 -9.31 -5.85
N GLU A 249 14.19 -9.86 -5.68
CA GLU A 249 14.57 -10.58 -4.45
C GLU A 249 14.44 -9.71 -3.19
N ARG A 250 14.56 -8.38 -3.34
CA ARG A 250 14.21 -7.36 -2.34
C ARG A 250 13.46 -6.19 -2.99
N MET A 251 12.49 -5.63 -2.28
CA MET A 251 11.65 -4.52 -2.75
C MET A 251 12.50 -3.29 -3.13
N GLU A 252 12.20 -2.67 -4.28
CA GLU A 252 12.95 -1.47 -4.70
C GLU A 252 12.73 -0.31 -3.73
N GLY A 253 13.82 0.33 -3.31
CA GLY A 253 13.80 1.44 -2.38
C GLY A 253 13.79 1.04 -0.90
N ALA A 254 13.57 -0.23 -0.56
CA ALA A 254 13.56 -0.69 0.83
C ALA A 254 14.94 -0.59 1.49
N SER A 255 14.95 -0.14 2.74
CA SER A 255 16.13 0.02 3.60
C SER A 255 16.26 -1.13 4.59
N GLU A 256 17.42 -1.80 4.57
CA GLU A 256 17.74 -2.90 5.51
C GLU A 256 17.95 -2.42 6.97
N ARG A 257 18.06 -1.11 7.20
CA ARG A 257 18.31 -0.50 8.52
C ARG A 257 17.51 0.80 8.65
N ALA A 258 16.22 0.73 8.35
CA ALA A 258 15.29 1.85 8.44
C ALA A 258 15.06 2.28 9.90
N PHE A 259 14.94 1.33 10.83
CA PHE A 259 14.63 1.60 12.23
C PHE A 259 15.43 0.76 13.25
N TYR A 260 15.55 1.31 14.46
CA TYR A 260 15.95 0.59 15.67
C TYR A 260 14.97 0.95 16.79
N ILE A 261 14.16 -0.01 17.23
CA ILE A 261 13.10 0.19 18.24
C ILE A 261 13.50 -0.51 19.54
N ARG A 262 13.39 0.19 20.66
CA ARG A 262 13.56 -0.39 22.01
C ARG A 262 12.21 -0.49 22.71
N TYR A 263 11.78 -1.72 22.98
CA TYR A 263 10.63 -1.98 23.84
C TYR A 263 10.87 -1.44 25.26
N GLY A 264 9.88 -0.77 25.83
CA GLY A 264 9.85 -0.33 27.24
C GLY A 264 9.74 1.19 27.43
N SER A 265 10.31 1.98 26.51
CA SER A 265 10.32 3.45 26.59
C SER A 265 9.56 4.12 25.44
N GLU A 266 9.49 3.46 24.27
CA GLU A 266 9.27 4.13 22.99
C GLU A 266 7.98 3.71 22.25
N MET A 267 6.97 3.17 22.95
CA MET A 267 5.79 2.55 22.32
C MET A 267 4.49 2.85 23.06
N THR A 268 3.42 3.15 22.32
CA THR A 268 2.07 3.40 22.87
C THR A 268 1.34 2.09 23.16
N ALA A 269 1.42 1.12 22.24
CA ALA A 269 0.99 -0.26 22.42
C ALA A 269 1.89 -1.21 21.60
N PHE A 270 2.13 -2.40 22.15
CA PHE A 270 2.87 -3.48 21.50
C PHE A 270 2.13 -4.79 21.76
N SER A 271 1.62 -5.41 20.70
CA SER A 271 0.89 -6.67 20.79
C SER A 271 1.66 -7.78 20.05
N PRO A 272 2.47 -8.59 20.77
CA PRO A 272 3.14 -9.74 20.19
C PRO A 272 2.16 -10.90 20.05
N GLN A 273 1.87 -11.31 18.82
CA GLN A 273 1.01 -12.46 18.52
C GLN A 273 1.85 -13.62 17.97
N VAL A 274 1.72 -14.80 18.59
CA VAL A 274 2.30 -16.05 18.07
C VAL A 274 1.18 -16.93 17.54
N SER A 275 1.11 -17.08 16.22
CA SER A 275 0.12 -17.90 15.54
C SER A 275 0.67 -19.28 15.20
N TYR A 276 0.06 -20.29 15.81
CA TYR A 276 0.27 -21.70 15.49
C TYR A 276 -0.67 -22.20 14.37
N GLU A 277 -1.50 -21.34 13.76
CA GLU A 277 -2.56 -21.79 12.84
C GLU A 277 -2.03 -22.51 11.60
N GLU A 278 -1.06 -21.91 10.92
CA GLU A 278 -0.46 -22.45 9.70
C GLU A 278 0.57 -23.57 9.97
N LEU A 279 0.98 -23.75 11.23
CA LEU A 279 2.01 -24.72 11.62
C LEU A 279 1.65 -26.13 11.14
N CYS A 280 2.58 -26.76 10.45
CA CYS A 280 2.51 -28.12 9.97
C CYS A 280 3.59 -28.97 10.63
N THR A 281 3.19 -30.13 11.15
CA THR A 281 4.12 -31.10 11.76
C THR A 281 4.27 -32.36 10.91
N PHE A 282 3.52 -32.49 9.82
CA PHE A 282 3.61 -33.59 8.87
C PHE A 282 3.15 -33.12 7.48
N LEU A 283 4.05 -33.10 6.50
CA LEU A 283 3.74 -32.75 5.12
C LEU A 283 3.90 -33.99 4.24
N ARG A 284 2.89 -34.26 3.41
CA ARG A 284 2.95 -35.24 2.30
C ARG A 284 2.86 -34.50 0.97
N CYS A 285 3.72 -34.86 0.04
CA CYS A 285 3.81 -34.31 -1.30
C CYS A 285 3.71 -35.44 -2.33
N GLU A 286 2.91 -35.24 -3.38
CA GLU A 286 2.79 -36.17 -4.51
C GLU A 286 2.90 -35.42 -5.84
N ASP A 287 3.37 -36.09 -6.88
CA ASP A 287 3.41 -35.55 -8.24
C ASP A 287 2.45 -36.22 -9.22
N ASN A 288 2.26 -35.58 -10.38
CA ASN A 288 1.46 -36.08 -11.50
C ASN A 288 2.00 -37.38 -12.15
N PHE A 289 3.16 -37.89 -11.73
CA PHE A 289 3.75 -39.17 -12.16
C PHE A 289 3.66 -40.26 -11.08
N GLY A 290 3.01 -39.98 -9.95
CA GLY A 290 2.84 -40.90 -8.83
C GLY A 290 4.08 -41.07 -7.96
N ASN A 291 5.06 -40.18 -8.03
CA ASN A 291 6.09 -40.09 -7.00
C ASN A 291 5.47 -39.50 -5.72
N MET A 292 6.03 -39.89 -4.57
CA MET A 292 5.57 -39.45 -3.26
C MET A 292 6.80 -39.13 -2.39
N TRP A 293 6.71 -38.03 -1.66
CA TRP A 293 7.66 -37.61 -0.64
C TRP A 293 6.90 -37.18 0.62
N SER A 294 7.49 -37.35 1.80
CA SER A 294 6.90 -36.85 3.03
C SER A 294 7.96 -36.54 4.08
N VAL A 295 7.63 -35.56 4.93
CA VAL A 295 8.47 -35.12 6.04
C VAL A 295 7.61 -34.98 7.30
N SER A 296 8.16 -35.37 8.43
CA SER A 296 7.55 -35.23 9.75
C SER A 296 8.49 -34.47 10.68
N TYR A 297 7.91 -33.63 11.53
CA TYR A 297 8.67 -32.97 12.59
C TYR A 297 8.99 -33.98 13.70
N VAL A 298 10.27 -34.07 14.09
CA VAL A 298 10.73 -34.96 15.16
C VAL A 298 11.07 -34.12 16.40
N SER A 299 10.09 -34.07 17.31
CA SER A 299 10.10 -33.62 18.72
C SER A 299 11.33 -32.88 19.27
N GLY A 300 11.09 -31.68 19.83
CA GLY A 300 12.03 -31.03 20.75
C GLY A 300 11.57 -29.69 21.32
N SER A 301 11.04 -28.78 20.48
CA SER A 301 11.02 -27.35 20.82
C SER A 301 9.64 -26.71 21.05
N TYR A 302 8.53 -27.40 20.80
CA TYR A 302 7.18 -26.83 20.94
C TYR A 302 6.19 -27.86 21.55
N PRO A 303 5.40 -27.50 22.58
CA PRO A 303 4.42 -28.39 23.20
C PRO A 303 3.17 -28.55 22.33
N LEU A 304 3.19 -29.55 21.43
CA LEU A 304 2.06 -29.88 20.56
C LEU A 304 1.47 -31.24 20.94
N HIS A 305 0.20 -31.25 21.35
CA HIS A 305 -0.50 -32.48 21.75
C HIS A 305 -0.92 -33.39 20.59
N HIS A 306 -0.90 -32.90 19.35
CA HIS A 306 -1.24 -33.69 18.16
C HIS A 306 -0.51 -33.17 16.91
N HIS A 307 -0.43 -34.01 15.89
CA HIS A 307 0.11 -33.58 14.59
C HIS A 307 -0.86 -32.65 13.85
N LYS A 308 -0.29 -31.69 13.11
CA LYS A 308 -0.98 -30.89 12.09
C LYS A 308 -0.49 -31.33 10.71
N ALA A 309 -1.26 -32.21 10.06
CA ALA A 309 -0.91 -32.78 8.77
C ALA A 309 -1.40 -31.92 7.59
N ARG A 310 -0.56 -31.75 6.56
CA ARG A 310 -0.94 -31.12 5.27
C ARG A 310 -0.57 -32.01 4.09
N PHE A 311 -1.26 -31.83 2.98
CA PHE A 311 -1.02 -32.50 1.71
C PHE A 311 -0.84 -31.46 0.60
N ALA A 312 0.16 -31.64 -0.27
CA ALA A 312 0.40 -30.81 -1.44
C ALA A 312 0.56 -31.69 -2.68
N SER A 313 0.03 -31.24 -3.83
CA SER A 313 0.25 -31.90 -5.10
C SER A 313 0.99 -30.99 -6.07
N PHE A 314 1.95 -31.57 -6.79
CA PHE A 314 2.81 -30.90 -7.75
C PHE A 314 2.60 -31.51 -9.14
N SER A 315 2.80 -30.70 -10.18
CA SER A 315 2.70 -31.14 -11.57
C SER A 315 3.94 -30.67 -12.32
N TYR A 316 4.60 -31.62 -12.99
CA TYR A 316 5.84 -31.43 -13.72
C TYR A 316 5.70 -31.90 -15.17
N SER A 317 6.47 -31.32 -16.09
CA SER A 317 6.60 -31.81 -17.48
C SER A 317 7.22 -33.21 -17.58
N GLU A 318 8.15 -33.53 -16.68
CA GLU A 318 8.96 -34.75 -16.69
C GLU A 318 9.02 -35.37 -15.29
N LYS A 319 9.23 -36.69 -15.24
CA LYS A 319 9.26 -37.45 -13.99
C LYS A 319 10.59 -37.22 -13.26
N ASP A 320 10.58 -36.31 -12.29
CA ASP A 320 11.73 -36.00 -11.44
C ASP A 320 11.36 -36.09 -9.94
N MET A 321 11.87 -37.12 -9.26
CA MET A 321 11.64 -37.32 -7.84
C MET A 321 12.47 -36.37 -6.96
N GLN A 322 13.66 -35.94 -7.42
CA GLN A 322 14.50 -35.03 -6.65
C GLN A 322 13.83 -33.66 -6.55
N ARG A 323 13.30 -33.17 -7.68
CA ARG A 323 12.50 -31.93 -7.74
C ARG A 323 11.28 -31.96 -6.82
N LEU A 324 10.59 -33.11 -6.69
CA LEU A 324 9.51 -33.27 -5.71
C LEU A 324 10.01 -33.17 -4.26
N MET A 325 11.21 -33.69 -3.94
CA MET A 325 11.80 -33.54 -2.61
C MET A 325 12.18 -32.08 -2.33
N ASP A 326 12.80 -31.41 -3.30
CA ASP A 326 13.27 -30.03 -3.15
C ASP A 326 12.09 -29.05 -3.01
N ASP A 327 11.07 -29.17 -3.87
CA ASP A 327 9.83 -28.37 -3.80
C ASP A 327 9.02 -28.66 -2.53
N GLY A 328 8.98 -29.93 -2.10
CA GLY A 328 8.32 -30.38 -0.87
C GLY A 328 9.04 -29.87 0.38
N PHE A 329 10.37 -29.89 0.41
CA PHE A 329 11.17 -29.36 1.51
C PHE A 329 11.13 -27.83 1.56
N ALA A 330 11.12 -27.15 0.41
CA ALA A 330 10.89 -25.71 0.32
C ALA A 330 9.52 -25.31 0.88
N LEU A 331 8.46 -26.10 0.60
CA LEU A 331 7.15 -25.89 1.22
C LEU A 331 7.21 -26.14 2.74
N TRP A 332 7.81 -27.25 3.17
CA TRP A 332 7.93 -27.62 4.59
C TRP A 332 8.53 -26.50 5.43
N MET A 333 9.66 -25.92 5.01
CA MET A 333 10.35 -24.86 5.74
C MET A 333 9.49 -23.59 5.96
N GLN A 334 8.49 -23.34 5.12
CA GLN A 334 7.57 -22.20 5.26
C GLN A 334 6.51 -22.42 6.34
N ILE A 335 6.10 -23.68 6.54
CA ILE A 335 4.97 -24.08 7.39
C ILE A 335 5.41 -24.83 8.65
N SER A 336 6.68 -25.20 8.80
CA SER A 336 7.18 -25.99 9.94
C SER A 336 7.51 -25.17 11.19
N THR A 337 7.33 -23.84 11.15
CA THR A 337 7.55 -22.91 12.28
C THR A 337 6.28 -22.10 12.56
N PRO A 338 5.96 -21.80 13.83
CA PRO A 338 4.85 -20.88 14.14
C PRO A 338 5.20 -19.47 13.65
N LYS A 339 4.20 -18.75 13.14
CA LYS A 339 4.38 -17.35 12.71
C LYS A 339 4.35 -16.45 13.94
N VAL A 340 5.30 -15.52 14.01
CA VAL A 340 5.29 -14.46 15.03
C VAL A 340 4.99 -13.14 14.31
N SER A 341 4.09 -12.34 14.85
CA SER A 341 3.78 -11.02 14.31
C SER A 341 3.72 -10.01 15.43
N PHE A 342 4.33 -8.85 15.21
CA PHE A 342 4.36 -7.74 16.15
C PHE A 342 3.50 -6.63 15.57
N GLU A 343 2.36 -6.38 16.20
CA GLU A 343 1.55 -5.22 15.86
C GLU A 343 2.06 -4.01 16.65
N ILE A 344 2.40 -2.93 15.94
CA ILE A 344 2.84 -1.67 16.50
C ILE A 344 1.82 -0.58 16.13
N GLU A 345 1.18 -0.03 17.15
CA GLU A 345 0.45 1.22 17.02
C GLU A 345 1.43 2.37 17.29
N THR A 346 1.66 3.19 16.26
CA THR A 346 2.44 4.42 16.36
C THR A 346 1.49 5.56 16.70
N ALA A 347 1.76 6.30 17.80
CA ALA A 347 1.12 7.59 18.01
C ALA A 347 1.45 8.56 16.84
N SER A 348 0.76 9.70 16.76
CA SER A 348 1.28 10.81 15.92
C SER A 348 2.48 11.41 16.66
N LEU A 349 3.68 11.12 16.14
CA LEU A 349 4.98 11.44 16.76
C LEU A 349 5.52 12.82 16.31
N ARG A 350 4.82 13.48 15.38
CA ARG A 350 5.32 14.65 14.64
C ARG A 350 5.38 15.94 15.45
N ASP A 351 4.50 16.08 16.44
CA ASP A 351 4.32 17.31 17.23
C ASP A 351 4.77 17.22 18.70
N ASP A 352 5.21 16.04 19.17
CA ASP A 352 5.64 15.85 20.57
C ASP A 352 7.19 15.90 20.69
N PRO A 353 7.76 16.89 21.43
CA PRO A 353 9.20 17.03 21.62
C PRO A 353 9.89 15.82 22.24
N VAL A 354 9.16 14.94 22.94
CA VAL A 354 9.71 13.70 23.51
C VAL A 354 10.14 12.72 22.42
N TYR A 355 9.52 12.78 21.24
CA TYR A 355 9.71 11.82 20.16
C TYR A 355 10.48 12.36 18.94
N SER A 356 11.30 13.42 19.12
CA SER A 356 12.08 14.00 18.03
C SER A 356 13.06 13.04 17.35
N ASP A 357 13.51 11.99 18.05
CA ASP A 357 14.38 10.94 17.49
C ASP A 357 13.61 9.92 16.61
N PHE A 358 12.27 9.98 16.58
CA PHE A 358 11.40 8.97 15.93
C PHE A 358 10.77 9.42 14.61
N ILE A 359 11.14 10.60 14.09
CA ILE A 359 10.69 11.11 12.78
C ILE A 359 10.93 10.04 11.69
N GLY A 360 12.10 9.38 11.71
CA GLY A 360 12.43 8.33 10.75
C GLY A 360 11.51 7.10 10.78
N LEU A 361 10.78 6.85 11.89
CA LEU A 361 9.79 5.77 11.95
C LEU A 361 8.51 6.11 11.17
N GLN A 362 8.13 7.40 11.12
CA GLN A 362 7.00 7.87 10.31
C GLN A 362 7.32 7.87 8.81
N ASP A 363 8.61 7.97 8.44
CA ASP A 363 9.06 7.93 7.05
C ASP A 363 9.26 6.51 6.52
N CYS A 364 9.21 5.47 7.38
CA CYS A 364 9.29 4.07 6.97
C CYS A 364 8.08 3.63 6.13
N ASP A 365 8.30 2.67 5.23
CA ASP A 365 7.29 2.10 4.34
C ASP A 365 7.40 0.55 4.29
N VAL A 366 6.44 -0.09 3.65
CA VAL A 366 6.40 -1.53 3.42
C VAL A 366 7.67 -2.03 2.72
N GLY A 367 8.25 -3.12 3.23
CA GLY A 367 9.50 -3.73 2.77
C GLY A 367 10.75 -3.25 3.52
N ASP A 368 10.68 -2.11 4.22
CA ASP A 368 11.75 -1.64 5.11
C ASP A 368 11.96 -2.61 6.28
N ARG A 369 13.22 -2.71 6.71
CA ARG A 369 13.63 -3.56 7.84
C ARG A 369 14.32 -2.76 8.91
N GLY A 370 14.25 -3.32 10.11
CA GLY A 370 14.93 -2.78 11.26
C GLY A 370 14.96 -3.77 12.41
N THR A 371 15.49 -3.29 13.52
CA THR A 371 15.80 -4.12 14.68
C THR A 371 14.88 -3.75 15.83
N ILE A 372 14.23 -4.74 16.44
CA ILE A 372 13.49 -4.56 17.70
C ILE A 372 14.27 -5.23 18.83
N TYR A 373 14.59 -4.46 19.87
CA TYR A 373 15.03 -4.99 21.15
C TYR A 373 13.82 -5.17 22.08
N CYS A 374 13.51 -6.41 22.47
CA CYS A 374 12.48 -6.72 23.44
C CYS A 374 13.10 -6.87 24.84
N GLU A 375 12.86 -5.91 25.74
CA GLU A 375 13.48 -5.87 27.07
C GLU A 375 13.04 -7.04 27.99
N PRO A 376 11.74 -7.42 28.10
CA PRO A 376 11.31 -8.57 28.91
C PRO A 376 11.90 -9.90 28.44
N LEU A 377 12.11 -10.06 27.14
CA LEU A 377 12.71 -11.26 26.55
C LEU A 377 14.25 -11.17 26.46
N ALA A 378 14.85 -10.03 26.84
CA ALA A 378 16.25 -9.68 26.66
C ALA A 378 16.81 -9.99 25.25
N THR A 379 15.95 -9.97 24.24
CA THR A 379 16.21 -10.55 22.91
C THR A 379 16.04 -9.49 21.83
N THR A 380 17.02 -9.43 20.94
CA THR A 380 17.00 -8.60 19.73
C THR A 380 16.50 -9.43 18.56
N THR A 381 15.58 -8.90 17.77
CA THR A 381 15.08 -9.55 16.54
C THR A 381 15.08 -8.56 15.39
N GLU A 382 15.48 -9.02 14.20
CA GLU A 382 15.30 -8.28 12.95
C GLU A 382 13.89 -8.53 12.43
N GLN A 383 13.22 -7.47 11.97
CA GLN A 383 11.83 -7.49 11.55
C GLN A 383 11.62 -6.68 10.28
N GLU A 384 10.58 -7.03 9.53
CA GLU A 384 10.22 -6.39 8.27
C GLU A 384 8.81 -5.79 8.34
N ILE A 385 8.65 -4.61 7.75
CA ILE A 385 7.36 -3.93 7.66
C ILE A 385 6.51 -4.62 6.60
N VAL A 386 5.53 -5.40 7.05
CA VAL A 386 4.61 -6.16 6.18
C VAL A 386 3.30 -5.42 5.91
N SER A 387 2.93 -4.43 6.73
CA SER A 387 1.80 -3.55 6.46
C SER A 387 1.99 -2.17 7.09
N VAL A 388 1.54 -1.13 6.38
CA VAL A 388 1.49 0.27 6.85
C VAL A 388 0.10 0.84 6.57
N ARG A 389 -0.48 1.51 7.56
CA ARG A 389 -1.67 2.35 7.43
C ARG A 389 -1.29 3.80 7.63
N ARG A 390 -1.51 4.66 6.63
CA ARG A 390 -1.05 6.06 6.61
C ARG A 390 -2.19 7.03 6.34
N ASP A 391 -2.24 8.12 7.11
CA ASP A 391 -3.10 9.27 6.85
C ASP A 391 -2.44 10.19 5.82
N HIS A 392 -3.16 10.51 4.73
CA HIS A 392 -2.67 11.35 3.64
C HIS A 392 -3.04 12.84 3.77
N LEU A 393 -3.73 13.22 4.85
CA LEU A 393 -4.03 14.61 5.21
C LEU A 393 -2.96 15.16 6.16
N THR A 394 -2.51 14.34 7.12
CA THR A 394 -1.41 14.71 8.03
C THR A 394 -0.04 14.16 7.59
N GLY A 395 -0.04 13.08 6.79
CA GLY A 395 1.15 12.31 6.42
C GLY A 395 1.57 11.25 7.46
N ASP A 396 0.86 11.13 8.58
CA ASP A 396 1.23 10.26 9.70
C ASP A 396 1.04 8.78 9.39
N CYS A 397 2.00 7.96 9.85
CA CYS A 397 1.79 6.53 10.01
C CYS A 397 0.88 6.29 11.23
N LEU A 398 -0.32 5.72 11.00
CA LEU A 398 -1.31 5.42 12.04
C LEU A 398 -1.08 4.05 12.68
N LYS A 399 -0.62 3.07 11.89
CA LYS A 399 -0.39 1.69 12.33
C LYS A 399 0.64 1.02 11.42
N MET A 400 1.52 0.23 12.03
CA MET A 400 2.57 -0.50 11.33
C MET A 400 2.63 -1.94 11.85
N THR A 401 2.51 -2.92 10.96
CA THR A 401 2.66 -4.33 11.31
C THR A 401 4.05 -4.80 10.94
N LEU A 402 4.81 -5.23 11.95
CA LEU A 402 6.11 -5.86 11.78
C LEU A 402 5.92 -7.38 11.81
N GLY A 403 6.06 -8.01 10.64
CA GLY A 403 5.99 -9.46 10.54
C GLY A 403 7.32 -10.08 10.95
N SER A 404 7.30 -11.27 11.57
CA SER A 404 8.52 -12.07 11.74
C SER A 404 9.27 -12.10 10.44
N PHE A 405 10.55 -11.71 10.49
CA PHE A 405 11.54 -12.13 9.50
C PHE A 405 11.62 -13.67 9.53
N ASN A 406 10.68 -14.30 8.82
CA ASN A 406 10.91 -15.61 8.28
C ASN A 406 11.53 -15.32 6.90
N PRO A 407 12.84 -15.59 6.72
CA PRO A 407 13.50 -15.22 5.49
C PRO A 407 12.81 -15.86 4.29
N SER A 408 12.22 -15.03 3.43
CA SER A 408 12.14 -15.30 1.99
C SER A 408 13.55 -15.52 1.39
N LEU A 409 14.56 -14.95 2.07
CA LEU A 409 15.99 -15.06 1.78
C LEU A 409 16.50 -16.50 1.92
N ILE A 410 16.88 -17.06 0.77
CA ILE A 410 17.38 -18.42 0.62
C ILE A 410 16.28 -19.49 0.86
N ARG A 411 15.17 -19.34 0.13
CA ARG A 411 14.48 -20.52 -0.42
C ARG A 411 15.54 -21.46 -1.03
N PRO A 412 15.58 -22.77 -0.72
CA PRO A 412 16.25 -23.71 -1.62
C PRO A 412 15.62 -23.59 -3.01
N LYS A 413 16.45 -23.74 -4.04
CA LYS A 413 16.35 -23.00 -5.30
C LYS A 413 15.17 -23.44 -6.19
N TYR A 414 14.06 -22.72 -6.01
CA TYR A 414 12.96 -22.43 -6.94
C TYR A 414 12.01 -23.57 -7.34
N LYS A 415 10.72 -23.39 -7.00
CA LYS A 415 9.64 -24.28 -7.45
C LYS A 415 9.35 -24.09 -8.93
N ALA A 416 9.75 -25.06 -9.74
CA ALA A 416 9.57 -25.01 -11.19
C ALA A 416 8.27 -25.68 -11.68
N GLY A 417 7.52 -26.39 -10.83
CA GLY A 417 6.27 -27.09 -11.18
C GLY A 417 4.98 -26.30 -10.97
N THR A 418 3.87 -26.75 -11.55
CA THR A 418 2.52 -26.22 -11.28
C THR A 418 2.03 -26.83 -9.96
N ILE A 419 1.77 -25.99 -8.97
CA ILE A 419 1.27 -26.43 -7.67
C ILE A 419 -0.26 -26.39 -7.78
N THR A 420 -0.89 -27.56 -7.76
CA THR A 420 -2.33 -27.64 -7.54
C THR A 420 -2.50 -27.94 -6.06
N SER A 421 -2.47 -26.91 -5.22
CA SER A 421 -2.55 -27.13 -3.78
C SER A 421 -3.99 -27.48 -3.39
N GLY A 422 -4.20 -28.71 -2.90
CA GLY A 422 -5.49 -29.13 -2.32
C GLY A 422 -5.89 -28.28 -1.11
N THR A 423 -4.93 -27.57 -0.54
CA THR A 423 -5.10 -26.50 0.46
C THR A 423 -6.12 -25.45 0.04
N SER A 424 -6.21 -25.04 -1.24
CA SER A 424 -7.20 -24.00 -1.61
C SER A 424 -8.66 -24.40 -1.37
N ALA A 425 -8.98 -25.70 -1.39
CA ALA A 425 -10.30 -26.22 -1.01
C ALA A 425 -10.38 -26.48 0.50
N ALA A 426 -9.39 -27.16 1.08
CA ALA A 426 -9.37 -27.52 2.50
C ALA A 426 -9.26 -26.30 3.44
N GLU A 427 -8.55 -25.24 3.05
CA GLU A 427 -8.46 -23.97 3.80
C GLU A 427 -9.70 -23.11 3.61
N LYS A 428 -10.36 -23.16 2.43
CA LYS A 428 -11.71 -22.57 2.27
C LYS A 428 -12.75 -23.29 3.13
N GLU A 429 -12.71 -24.62 3.19
CA GLU A 429 -13.56 -25.41 4.09
C GLU A 429 -13.22 -25.12 5.57
N LEU A 430 -11.95 -25.12 5.96
CA LEU A 430 -11.54 -24.82 7.34
C LEU A 430 -11.91 -23.39 7.75
N ARG A 431 -11.75 -22.42 6.84
CA ARG A 431 -12.15 -21.02 7.05
C ARG A 431 -13.67 -20.88 7.12
N ALA A 432 -14.43 -21.50 6.22
CA ALA A 432 -15.89 -21.48 6.26
C ALA A 432 -16.46 -22.19 7.51
N VAL A 433 -15.84 -23.29 7.95
CA VAL A 433 -16.19 -23.99 9.19
C VAL A 433 -15.85 -23.13 10.42
N ARG A 434 -14.72 -22.40 10.42
CA ARG A 434 -14.35 -21.45 11.48
C ARG A 434 -15.28 -20.25 11.52
N GLU A 435 -15.57 -19.62 10.38
CA GLU A 435 -16.53 -18.51 10.26
C GLU A 435 -17.94 -18.94 10.70
N ALA A 436 -18.36 -20.17 10.37
CA ALA A 436 -19.59 -20.76 10.88
C ALA A 436 -19.55 -21.05 12.39
N LEU A 437 -18.40 -21.46 12.94
CA LEU A 437 -18.19 -21.66 14.39
C LEU A 437 -18.27 -20.35 15.16
N PHE A 438 -17.54 -19.30 14.74
CA PHE A 438 -17.62 -17.96 15.32
C PHE A 438 -19.04 -17.36 15.22
N ALA A 439 -19.75 -17.59 14.10
CA ALA A 439 -21.16 -17.22 13.95
C ALA A 439 -22.11 -18.07 14.83
N SER A 440 -21.70 -19.28 15.22
CA SER A 440 -22.46 -20.13 16.15
C SER A 440 -22.22 -19.75 17.61
N ASP A 441 -20.99 -19.39 18.00
CA ASP A 441 -20.66 -18.89 19.34
C ASP A 441 -21.34 -17.54 19.61
N THR A 442 -21.37 -16.62 18.64
CA THR A 442 -22.16 -15.38 18.76
C THR A 442 -23.67 -15.62 18.82
N ARG A 443 -24.18 -16.73 18.27
CA ARG A 443 -25.57 -17.18 18.48
C ARG A 443 -25.80 -17.85 19.83
N GLN A 444 -24.83 -18.57 20.39
CA GLN A 444 -24.95 -19.13 21.73
C GLN A 444 -24.84 -18.05 22.81
N MET A 445 -23.98 -17.04 22.63
CA MET A 445 -23.88 -15.88 23.53
C MET A 445 -25.18 -15.05 23.63
N SER A 446 -26.11 -15.14 22.66
CA SER A 446 -27.41 -14.48 22.77
C SER A 446 -28.47 -15.28 23.54
N VAL A 447 -28.16 -16.52 23.97
CA VAL A 447 -29.11 -17.43 24.64
C VAL A 447 -28.55 -18.02 25.96
N SER A 448 -27.80 -17.23 26.75
CA SER A 448 -27.50 -17.58 28.15
C SER A 448 -27.11 -16.39 29.05
N ILE A 449 -27.98 -15.38 29.20
CA ILE A 449 -27.84 -14.39 30.29
C ILE A 449 -28.61 -14.89 31.53
N SER A 450 -27.97 -15.75 32.33
CA SER A 450 -28.34 -15.94 33.75
C SER A 450 -27.23 -16.67 34.54
N GLY A 451 -26.31 -15.89 35.12
CA GLY A 451 -25.54 -16.26 36.31
C GLY A 451 -24.57 -17.44 36.24
N MET A 452 -23.30 -17.15 35.96
CA MET A 452 -22.16 -17.67 36.74
C MET A 452 -20.90 -16.80 36.52
N GLU A 453 -19.90 -17.00 37.37
CA GLU A 453 -18.81 -16.04 37.61
C GLU A 453 -17.73 -16.05 36.51
N THR A 454 -17.08 -14.90 36.32
CA THR A 454 -16.00 -14.71 35.35
C THR A 454 -14.67 -15.27 35.86
N PHE A 455 -14.03 -16.14 35.08
CA PHE A 455 -12.61 -16.49 35.24
C PHE A 455 -11.76 -15.77 34.17
N ARG A 456 -10.56 -15.32 34.54
CA ARG A 456 -9.61 -14.69 33.60
C ARG A 456 -8.79 -15.76 32.87
N VAL A 457 -8.37 -15.46 31.65
CA VAL A 457 -7.52 -16.34 30.78
C VAL A 457 -6.04 -16.18 31.16
N SER A 458 -5.77 -16.21 32.45
CA SER A 458 -4.48 -15.93 33.07
C SER A 458 -4.42 -16.64 34.43
N ASP A 459 -3.33 -16.71 35.20
CA ASP A 459 -2.01 -16.03 35.15
C ASP A 459 -1.38 -15.77 33.76
N LEU A 460 -1.25 -16.74 32.85
CA LEU A 460 -1.45 -18.20 32.98
C LEU A 460 -0.06 -18.90 33.02
N GLU A 461 -0.06 -20.21 32.77
CA GLU A 461 1.08 -21.12 32.50
C GLU A 461 2.22 -21.23 33.53
N GLU A 462 2.64 -20.19 34.27
CA GLU A 462 3.95 -20.20 34.97
C GLU A 462 3.95 -20.08 36.51
N ARG A 463 2.83 -20.28 37.22
CA ARG A 463 2.82 -20.14 38.71
C ARG A 463 2.45 -21.33 39.60
N GLU A 464 2.04 -22.49 39.07
CA GLU A 464 1.61 -23.64 39.92
C GLU A 464 2.44 -24.93 39.79
N ILE A 465 3.63 -24.91 39.17
CA ILE A 465 4.50 -26.11 39.12
C ILE A 465 5.41 -26.25 40.36
N ASN A 466 5.70 -25.17 41.09
CA ASN A 466 6.67 -25.18 42.21
C ASN A 466 6.08 -25.11 43.64
N GLU A 467 4.76 -25.08 43.83
CA GLU A 467 4.14 -25.06 45.17
C GLU A 467 3.21 -26.27 45.46
N LEU A 468 3.19 -27.29 44.59
CA LEU A 468 2.41 -28.52 44.77
C LEU A 468 3.22 -29.83 44.82
N GLU A 469 4.54 -29.77 44.94
CA GLU A 469 5.32 -30.85 45.58
C GLU A 469 5.80 -30.41 46.95
N GLY A 470 5.06 -30.80 47.99
CA GLY A 470 5.48 -30.59 49.37
C GLY A 470 6.64 -31.49 49.77
N LYS A 471 7.88 -31.08 49.47
CA LYS A 471 9.12 -31.60 50.06
C LYS A 471 10.29 -30.62 49.97
#